data_AF-A0A4Y8VAX8-F1
#
_entry.id   AF-A0A4Y8VAX8-F1
#
_cell.length_a   1.000
_cell.length_b   1.000
_cell.length_c   1.000
_cell.angle_alpha   90.00
_cell.angle_beta   90.00
_cell.angle_gamma   90.00
#
_symmetry.space_group_name_H-M   'P 1'
#
loop_
_entity.id
_entity.type
_entity.pdbx_description
1 polymer ?
#
loop_
_entity_poly.entity_id
_entity_poly.type
_entity_poly.pdbx_seq_one_letter_code
_entity_poly.pdbx_strand_id
1 'polypeptide(L)'
;MIEANDRKLPVGIQSFEEIRKDGYLYVDKTDIIWHLANRGKKYNYLNRPRRFGKSVLVDTLEAYFLGKKELFAGLKIMQLETEWVKRSVIRLDMSQAGAEPESLKGYLNYSFQEYESLYGIEAKENFPLATRLIEIIKTAYNKTGLQVVILIDEYDSPLQHSWKTPQHEACRDIYREVFSVLKAQDKYEKFVFITGITKFTQISLFSVLNNLSNISFNPEYAALCGITKEELLRDFTPEVKRLAAKNEWTFDEAIAQLTTFYDGYHFSHENMVDIFNPFSLVNALSDSSLKNYWASSGATSLLPKFVDDMEIRLNDFDHSALLGTTIETSDVTGGGSELFLYQSGYLTIKGYMNGTYLLGIPNFEVKQALNEIVLPALSMRKSNDIQSSQAFLNLYLNMGKLPEAMKCLKALIADVPYSNKKLASMDMEERYRLILSTIFNAIGCRVEVEKMIATGRIDMVVETSTFIYVLELKLSNNGGVDAAAEQIKAKQYAEPFKADKRKVIALAVELDDLGKGLVDWKEV
;
A
#
# COMPACT_ATOMS: atom_id res chain seq x y z
N MET A 1 15.38 -34.25 9.81
CA MET A 1 15.05 -34.40 8.38
C MET A 1 14.67 -33.03 7.89
N ILE A 2 15.38 -32.52 6.89
CA ILE A 2 15.14 -31.21 6.29
C ILE A 2 13.98 -31.40 5.31
N GLU A 3 12.74 -31.16 5.75
CA GLU A 3 11.60 -30.96 4.83
C GLU A 3 11.73 -29.56 4.21
N ALA A 4 12.77 -29.39 3.39
CA ALA A 4 12.84 -28.31 2.43
C ALA A 4 12.74 -28.99 1.07
N ASN A 5 11.54 -29.00 0.49
CA ASN A 5 11.35 -28.95 -0.96
C ASN A 5 9.85 -28.79 -1.25
N ASP A 6 9.48 -27.57 -1.64
CA ASP A 6 8.23 -27.21 -2.33
C ASP A 6 6.97 -27.01 -1.47
N ARG A 7 7.06 -26.20 -0.40
CA ARG A 7 5.85 -25.65 0.24
C ARG A 7 5.17 -24.66 -0.69
N LYS A 8 3.86 -24.85 -0.91
CA LYS A 8 3.06 -23.95 -1.74
C LYS A 8 2.80 -22.64 -1.01
N LEU A 9 3.17 -21.53 -1.62
CA LEU A 9 2.85 -20.20 -1.14
C LEU A 9 1.57 -19.67 -1.81
N PRO A 10 0.68 -18.98 -1.09
CA PRO A 10 -0.62 -18.54 -1.61
C PRO A 10 -0.49 -17.26 -2.47
N VAL A 11 0.36 -17.29 -3.50
CA VAL A 11 0.58 -16.14 -4.38
C VAL A 11 -0.69 -15.87 -5.18
N GLY A 12 -1.34 -14.73 -4.92
CA GLY A 12 -2.55 -14.31 -5.63
C GLY A 12 -3.84 -15.05 -5.24
N ILE A 13 -3.77 -15.99 -4.30
CA ILE A 13 -4.93 -16.75 -3.83
C ILE A 13 -5.63 -15.98 -2.71
N GLN A 14 -6.92 -15.73 -2.89
CA GLN A 14 -7.74 -14.98 -1.93
C GLN A 14 -8.74 -15.87 -1.17
N SER A 15 -8.93 -17.13 -1.60
CA SER A 15 -9.81 -18.07 -0.91
C SER A 15 -9.07 -18.75 0.24
N PHE A 16 -9.58 -18.56 1.46
CA PHE A 16 -9.17 -19.32 2.62
C PHE A 16 -9.45 -20.81 2.42
N GLU A 17 -10.60 -21.17 1.83
CA GLU A 17 -10.94 -22.56 1.57
C GLU A 17 -9.93 -23.26 0.63
N GLU A 18 -9.54 -22.61 -0.47
CA GLU A 18 -8.50 -23.12 -1.37
C GLU A 18 -7.15 -23.26 -0.65
N ILE A 19 -6.74 -22.22 0.11
CA ILE A 19 -5.50 -22.23 0.89
C ILE A 19 -5.44 -23.45 1.81
N ARG A 20 -6.54 -23.75 2.51
CA ARG A 20 -6.61 -24.85 3.47
C ARG A 20 -6.72 -26.22 2.78
N LYS A 21 -7.51 -26.36 1.72
CA LYS A 21 -7.72 -27.63 1.03
C LYS A 21 -6.52 -28.08 0.21
N ASP A 22 -5.84 -27.15 -0.45
CA ASP A 22 -4.77 -27.47 -1.40
C ASP A 22 -3.36 -27.44 -0.77
N GLY A 23 -3.31 -27.24 0.56
CA GLY A 23 -2.09 -27.30 1.35
C GLY A 23 -1.17 -26.10 1.19
N TYR A 24 -1.72 -24.91 0.91
CA TYR A 24 -0.94 -23.67 0.89
C TYR A 24 -0.57 -23.24 2.32
N LEU A 25 0.59 -22.59 2.43
CA LEU A 25 1.01 -21.97 3.69
C LEU A 25 0.01 -20.89 4.11
N TYR A 26 -0.48 -20.98 5.34
CA TYR A 26 -1.40 -20.01 5.94
C TYR A 26 -0.79 -19.48 7.25
N VAL A 27 -0.64 -18.15 7.34
CA VAL A 27 -0.21 -17.49 8.58
C VAL A 27 -1.40 -17.38 9.52
N ASP A 28 -1.37 -18.15 10.61
CA ASP A 28 -2.53 -18.31 11.48
C ASP A 28 -2.77 -17.12 12.42
N LYS A 29 -3.88 -16.42 12.15
CA LYS A 29 -4.44 -15.30 12.93
C LYS A 29 -5.85 -15.58 13.43
N THR A 30 -6.24 -16.86 13.46
CA THR A 30 -7.64 -17.25 13.74
C THR A 30 -8.05 -17.00 15.19
N ASP A 31 -7.10 -16.83 16.11
CA ASP A 31 -7.32 -16.30 17.45
C ASP A 31 -7.88 -14.87 17.42
N ILE A 32 -7.27 -13.98 16.65
CA ILE A 32 -7.73 -12.58 16.50
C ILE A 32 -9.13 -12.57 15.85
N ILE A 33 -9.36 -13.41 14.84
CA ILE A 33 -10.66 -13.55 14.16
C ILE A 33 -11.73 -14.02 15.15
N TRP A 34 -11.43 -15.00 15.99
CA TRP A 34 -12.36 -15.48 17.00
C TRP A 34 -12.72 -14.38 18.02
N HIS A 35 -11.72 -13.62 18.46
CA HIS A 35 -11.96 -12.47 19.34
C HIS A 35 -12.83 -11.41 18.68
N LEU A 36 -12.54 -11.05 17.41
CA LEU A 36 -13.35 -10.11 16.65
C LEU A 36 -14.81 -10.56 16.54
N ALA A 37 -15.04 -11.84 16.21
CA ALA A 37 -16.37 -12.40 15.99
C ALA A 37 -17.20 -12.58 17.28
N ASN A 38 -16.56 -12.87 18.42
CA ASN A 38 -17.25 -13.27 19.64
C ASN A 38 -17.16 -12.27 20.80
N ARG A 39 -16.09 -11.49 20.86
CA ARG A 39 -15.83 -10.50 21.92
C ARG A 39 -15.78 -9.07 21.40
N GLY A 40 -15.63 -8.90 20.08
CA GLY A 40 -15.67 -7.62 19.41
C GLY A 40 -17.07 -7.01 19.38
N LYS A 41 -17.16 -5.84 18.75
CA LYS A 41 -18.43 -5.14 18.54
C LYS A 41 -19.22 -5.83 17.44
N LYS A 42 -20.52 -5.53 17.35
CA LYS A 42 -21.40 -6.09 16.31
C LYS A 42 -21.07 -5.53 14.93
N TYR A 43 -20.86 -4.21 14.82
CA TYR A 43 -20.62 -3.49 13.58
C TYR A 43 -19.15 -3.07 13.49
N ASN A 44 -18.41 -3.66 12.57
CA ASN A 44 -16.97 -3.49 12.45
C ASN A 44 -16.60 -2.97 11.07
N TYR A 45 -15.71 -1.99 11.06
CA TYR A 45 -15.13 -1.42 9.86
C TYR A 45 -13.61 -1.52 9.92
N LEU A 46 -13.02 -2.17 8.91
CA LEU A 46 -11.58 -2.32 8.77
C LEU A 46 -11.09 -1.75 7.45
N ASN A 47 -10.26 -0.72 7.53
CA ASN A 47 -9.46 -0.21 6.44
C ASN A 47 -8.04 -0.77 6.51
N ARG A 48 -7.63 -1.37 5.40
CA ARG A 48 -6.24 -1.73 5.14
C ARG A 48 -5.93 -1.44 3.68
N PRO A 49 -4.67 -1.13 3.33
CA PRO A 49 -4.29 -0.92 1.95
C PRO A 49 -4.60 -2.13 1.06
N ARG A 50 -4.55 -1.95 -0.27
CA ARG A 50 -4.68 -3.07 -1.22
C ARG A 50 -3.63 -4.13 -0.90
N ARG A 51 -3.98 -5.39 -1.13
CA ARG A 51 -3.07 -6.54 -1.02
C ARG A 51 -2.55 -6.84 0.41
N PHE A 52 -3.28 -6.42 1.44
CA PHE A 52 -3.01 -6.76 2.84
C PHE A 52 -3.75 -8.02 3.35
N GLY A 53 -4.47 -8.74 2.48
CA GLY A 53 -5.19 -9.97 2.86
C GLY A 53 -6.61 -9.74 3.38
N LYS A 54 -7.23 -8.58 3.10
CA LYS A 54 -8.62 -8.28 3.48
C LYS A 54 -9.62 -9.32 2.97
N SER A 55 -9.55 -9.68 1.69
CA SER A 55 -10.47 -10.66 1.11
C SER A 55 -10.27 -12.07 1.67
N VAL A 56 -9.02 -12.47 1.99
CA VAL A 56 -8.74 -13.73 2.71
C VAL A 56 -9.37 -13.69 4.11
N LEU A 57 -9.29 -12.55 4.80
CA LEU A 57 -9.95 -12.36 6.10
C LEU A 57 -11.47 -12.49 5.99
N VAL A 58 -12.10 -11.86 4.97
CA VAL A 58 -13.54 -11.99 4.72
C VAL A 58 -13.92 -13.45 4.44
N ASP A 59 -13.15 -14.16 3.61
CA ASP A 59 -13.36 -15.58 3.31
C ASP A 59 -13.19 -16.46 4.55
N THR A 60 -12.24 -16.12 5.42
CA THR A 60 -12.02 -16.82 6.70
C THR A 60 -13.20 -16.60 7.66
N LEU A 61 -13.71 -15.36 7.76
CA LEU A 61 -14.90 -15.02 8.55
C LEU A 61 -16.14 -15.76 8.03
N GLU A 62 -16.34 -15.79 6.71
CA GLU A 62 -17.42 -16.54 6.08
C GLU A 62 -17.34 -18.03 6.41
N ALA A 63 -16.17 -18.65 6.22
CA ALA A 63 -15.95 -20.06 6.55
C ALA A 63 -16.23 -20.36 8.02
N TYR A 64 -15.80 -19.48 8.93
CA TYR A 64 -16.03 -19.60 10.36
C TYR A 64 -17.53 -19.57 10.70
N PHE A 65 -18.25 -18.56 10.23
CA PHE A 65 -19.68 -18.41 10.53
C PHE A 65 -20.57 -19.44 9.81
N LEU A 66 -20.16 -19.97 8.67
CA LEU A 66 -20.83 -21.10 8.02
C LEU A 66 -20.57 -22.44 8.73
N GLY A 67 -19.71 -22.46 9.75
CA GLY A 67 -19.40 -23.65 10.54
C GLY A 67 -18.53 -24.67 9.82
N LYS A 68 -17.70 -24.24 8.85
CA LYS A 68 -16.77 -25.10 8.09
C LYS A 68 -15.55 -25.51 8.94
N LYS A 69 -15.81 -26.20 10.06
CA LYS A 69 -14.84 -26.56 11.10
C LYS A 69 -13.59 -27.25 10.55
N GLU A 70 -13.76 -28.10 9.56
CA GLU A 70 -12.70 -28.86 8.91
C GLU A 70 -11.60 -27.97 8.33
N LEU A 71 -11.92 -26.76 7.85
CA LEU A 71 -10.92 -25.83 7.30
C LEU A 71 -9.99 -25.26 8.38
N PHE A 72 -10.43 -25.25 9.63
CA PHE A 72 -9.70 -24.69 10.76
C PHE A 72 -8.86 -25.73 11.51
N ALA A 73 -8.83 -26.99 11.07
CA ALA A 73 -8.02 -28.02 11.68
C ALA A 73 -6.54 -27.58 11.79
N GLY A 74 -5.99 -27.70 13.01
CA GLY A 74 -4.62 -27.29 13.33
C GLY A 74 -4.40 -25.79 13.58
N LEU A 75 -5.43 -24.96 13.46
CA LEU A 75 -5.34 -23.52 13.71
C LEU A 75 -5.73 -23.18 15.16
N LYS A 76 -5.26 -22.03 15.67
CA LYS A 76 -5.45 -21.55 17.05
C LYS A 76 -6.91 -21.47 17.46
N ILE A 77 -7.82 -21.10 16.54
CA ILE A 77 -9.27 -21.03 16.84
C ILE A 77 -9.84 -22.35 17.33
N MET A 78 -9.24 -23.50 16.98
CA MET A 78 -9.68 -24.81 17.48
C MET A 78 -9.51 -24.96 19.00
N GLN A 79 -8.69 -24.11 19.63
CA GLN A 79 -8.50 -24.08 21.09
C GLN A 79 -9.49 -23.13 21.79
N LEU A 80 -10.16 -22.25 21.02
CA LEU A 80 -11.07 -21.22 21.54
C LEU A 80 -12.53 -21.53 21.24
N GLU A 81 -12.83 -22.00 20.02
CA GLU A 81 -14.18 -22.28 19.55
C GLU A 81 -14.63 -23.70 19.91
N THR A 82 -15.74 -23.79 20.65
CA THR A 82 -16.30 -25.07 21.12
C THR A 82 -17.66 -25.40 20.52
N GLU A 83 -18.47 -24.39 20.15
CA GLU A 83 -19.86 -24.59 19.75
C GLU A 83 -20.02 -24.73 18.22
N TRP A 84 -19.21 -24.02 17.44
CA TRP A 84 -19.27 -24.03 15.96
C TRP A 84 -20.68 -23.76 15.42
N VAL A 85 -21.37 -22.78 16.00
CA VAL A 85 -22.75 -22.43 15.62
C VAL A 85 -22.80 -21.93 14.18
N LYS A 86 -23.42 -22.72 13.29
CA LYS A 86 -23.64 -22.36 11.89
C LYS A 86 -24.67 -21.24 11.77
N ARG A 87 -24.31 -20.16 11.06
CA ARG A 87 -25.16 -18.99 10.78
C ARG A 87 -25.28 -18.76 9.29
N SER A 88 -26.40 -18.17 8.88
CA SER A 88 -26.55 -17.65 7.53
C SER A 88 -25.58 -16.48 7.32
N VAL A 89 -24.88 -16.47 6.20
CA VAL A 89 -23.95 -15.40 5.81
C VAL A 89 -24.47 -14.75 4.53
N ILE A 90 -24.50 -13.42 4.52
CA ILE A 90 -24.75 -12.59 3.34
C ILE A 90 -23.44 -11.87 3.05
N ARG A 91 -22.82 -12.15 1.91
CA ARG A 91 -21.57 -11.58 1.44
C ARG A 91 -21.84 -10.73 0.21
N LEU A 92 -21.36 -9.49 0.22
CA LEU A 92 -21.38 -8.60 -0.94
C LEU A 92 -19.96 -8.19 -1.25
N ASP A 93 -19.43 -8.65 -2.38
CA ASP A 93 -18.16 -8.22 -2.94
C ASP A 93 -18.37 -7.05 -3.91
N MET A 94 -18.20 -5.82 -3.42
CA MET A 94 -18.49 -4.63 -4.21
C MET A 94 -17.44 -4.35 -5.29
N SER A 95 -16.35 -5.14 -5.38
CA SER A 95 -15.40 -5.06 -6.49
C SER A 95 -16.01 -5.53 -7.82
N GLN A 96 -17.07 -6.34 -7.76
CA GLN A 96 -17.82 -6.82 -8.93
C GLN A 96 -18.86 -5.82 -9.43
N ALA A 97 -19.15 -4.77 -8.66
CA ALA A 97 -20.01 -3.68 -9.09
C ALA A 97 -19.24 -2.67 -9.94
N GLY A 98 -19.89 -2.14 -10.98
CA GLY A 98 -19.32 -1.06 -11.78
C GLY A 98 -19.46 0.33 -11.14
N ALA A 99 -18.86 1.32 -11.79
CA ALA A 99 -18.83 2.71 -11.34
C ALA A 99 -19.98 3.57 -11.89
N GLU A 100 -20.97 2.94 -12.52
CA GLU A 100 -22.17 3.58 -13.06
C GLU A 100 -23.43 3.06 -12.34
N PRO A 101 -24.49 3.87 -12.17
CA PRO A 101 -25.66 3.50 -11.39
C PRO A 101 -26.33 2.21 -11.87
N GLU A 102 -26.42 2.02 -13.18
CA GLU A 102 -27.02 0.84 -13.81
C GLU A 102 -26.20 -0.42 -13.53
N SER A 103 -24.87 -0.32 -13.65
CA SER A 103 -23.96 -1.44 -13.37
C SER A 103 -23.96 -1.84 -11.89
N LEU A 104 -23.99 -0.85 -10.99
CA LEU A 104 -24.08 -1.07 -9.55
C LEU A 104 -25.42 -1.72 -9.16
N LYS A 105 -26.54 -1.19 -9.68
CA LYS A 105 -27.87 -1.80 -9.52
C LYS A 105 -27.90 -3.22 -10.09
N GLY A 106 -27.28 -3.44 -11.24
CA GLY A 106 -27.18 -4.74 -11.90
C GLY A 106 -26.53 -5.79 -11.00
N TYR A 107 -25.36 -5.47 -10.42
CA TYR A 107 -24.67 -6.35 -9.48
C TYR A 107 -25.49 -6.65 -8.23
N LEU A 108 -26.09 -5.62 -7.61
CA LEU A 108 -26.92 -5.81 -6.42
C LEU A 108 -28.17 -6.64 -6.74
N ASN A 109 -28.78 -6.43 -7.91
CA ASN A 109 -29.90 -7.23 -8.37
C ASN A 109 -29.53 -8.71 -8.52
N TYR A 110 -28.40 -8.99 -9.19
CA TYR A 110 -27.85 -10.33 -9.35
C TYR A 110 -27.60 -11.00 -7.99
N SER A 111 -26.85 -10.33 -7.12
CA SER A 111 -26.49 -10.87 -5.80
C SER A 111 -27.73 -11.14 -4.94
N PHE A 112 -28.71 -10.25 -4.96
CA PHE A 112 -29.96 -10.44 -4.21
C PHE A 112 -30.81 -11.57 -4.80
N GLN A 113 -30.80 -11.79 -6.12
CA GLN A 113 -31.50 -12.93 -6.74
C GLN A 113 -30.92 -14.28 -6.27
N GLU A 114 -29.61 -14.37 -6.08
CA GLU A 114 -28.97 -15.58 -5.54
C GLU A 114 -29.45 -15.87 -4.10
N TYR A 115 -29.50 -14.85 -3.25
CA TYR A 115 -30.01 -15.00 -1.88
C TYR A 115 -31.51 -15.27 -1.83
N GLU A 116 -32.29 -14.60 -2.66
CA GLU A 116 -33.73 -14.87 -2.79
C GLU A 116 -33.98 -16.31 -3.20
N SER A 117 -33.22 -16.82 -4.17
CA SER A 117 -33.27 -18.22 -4.59
C SER A 117 -32.87 -19.17 -3.46
N LEU A 118 -31.76 -18.88 -2.77
CA LEU A 118 -31.26 -19.67 -1.63
C LEU A 118 -32.29 -19.75 -0.49
N TYR A 119 -32.98 -18.64 -0.22
CA TYR A 119 -33.97 -18.55 0.84
C TYR A 119 -35.41 -18.79 0.38
N GLY A 120 -35.64 -19.11 -0.90
CA GLY A 120 -36.98 -19.37 -1.45
C GLY A 120 -37.92 -18.17 -1.30
N ILE A 121 -37.40 -16.96 -1.49
CA ILE A 121 -38.17 -15.71 -1.50
C ILE A 121 -38.73 -15.53 -2.91
N GLU A 122 -40.04 -15.36 -3.03
CA GLU A 122 -40.66 -15.08 -4.32
C GLU A 122 -40.19 -13.73 -4.86
N ALA A 123 -39.58 -13.74 -6.04
CA ALA A 123 -39.18 -12.53 -6.73
C ALA A 123 -40.43 -11.72 -7.10
N LYS A 124 -40.58 -10.55 -6.46
CA LYS A 124 -41.65 -9.60 -6.77
C LYS A 124 -41.09 -8.52 -7.69
N GLU A 125 -41.76 -8.29 -8.83
CA GLU A 125 -41.35 -7.26 -9.77
C GLU A 125 -41.25 -5.89 -9.08
N ASN A 126 -40.19 -5.14 -9.41
CA ASN A 126 -39.97 -3.74 -8.99
C ASN A 126 -39.81 -3.48 -7.49
N PHE A 127 -39.44 -4.49 -6.69
CA PHE A 127 -39.11 -4.23 -5.28
C PHE A 127 -37.83 -3.37 -5.17
N PRO A 128 -37.84 -2.28 -4.37
CA PRO A 128 -36.64 -1.51 -4.07
C PRO A 128 -35.54 -2.38 -3.48
N LEU A 129 -34.28 -2.05 -3.75
CA LEU A 129 -33.14 -2.85 -3.30
C LEU A 129 -33.09 -2.96 -1.77
N ALA A 130 -33.45 -1.88 -1.06
CA ALA A 130 -33.58 -1.90 0.41
C ALA A 130 -34.58 -2.95 0.90
N THR A 131 -35.77 -3.02 0.29
CA THR A 131 -36.83 -3.97 0.68
C THR A 131 -36.38 -5.40 0.44
N ARG A 132 -35.70 -5.67 -0.68
CA ARG A 132 -35.16 -7.00 -0.99
C ARG A 132 -34.14 -7.45 0.06
N LEU A 133 -33.20 -6.57 0.43
CA LEU A 133 -32.23 -6.88 1.49
C LEU A 133 -32.90 -7.14 2.85
N ILE A 134 -33.93 -6.36 3.21
CA ILE A 134 -34.73 -6.60 4.43
C ILE A 134 -35.34 -8.00 4.43
N GLU A 135 -36.00 -8.38 3.33
CA GLU A 135 -36.65 -9.70 3.21
C GLU A 135 -35.63 -10.83 3.25
N ILE A 136 -34.47 -10.67 2.61
CA ILE A 136 -33.35 -11.63 2.66
C ILE A 136 -32.90 -11.84 4.10
N ILE A 137 -32.58 -10.76 4.84
CA ILE A 137 -32.09 -10.84 6.22
C ILE A 137 -33.13 -11.50 7.14
N LYS A 138 -34.40 -11.05 7.06
CA LYS A 138 -35.48 -11.59 7.89
C LYS A 138 -35.77 -13.05 7.58
N THR A 139 -35.79 -13.43 6.31
CA THR A 139 -36.07 -14.82 5.91
C THR A 139 -34.93 -15.74 6.33
N ALA A 140 -33.68 -15.31 6.16
CA ALA A 140 -32.51 -16.05 6.62
C ALA A 140 -32.54 -16.30 8.15
N TYR A 141 -32.94 -15.29 8.93
CA TYR A 141 -33.18 -15.43 10.36
C TYR A 141 -34.35 -16.37 10.66
N ASN A 142 -35.52 -16.18 10.03
CA ASN A 142 -36.72 -16.96 10.29
C ASN A 142 -36.55 -18.45 9.98
N LYS A 143 -35.74 -18.79 8.96
CA LYS A 143 -35.44 -20.19 8.61
C LYS A 143 -34.53 -20.89 9.60
N THR A 144 -33.59 -20.16 10.21
CA THR A 144 -32.56 -20.76 11.07
C THR A 144 -32.80 -20.54 12.56
N GLY A 145 -33.65 -19.57 12.93
CA GLY A 145 -33.77 -19.05 14.29
C GLY A 145 -32.54 -18.29 14.79
N LEU A 146 -31.55 -18.06 13.91
CA LEU A 146 -30.24 -17.55 14.26
C LEU A 146 -29.98 -16.23 13.56
N GLN A 147 -29.41 -15.29 14.30
CA GLN A 147 -28.96 -14.00 13.75
C GLN A 147 -27.95 -14.20 12.61
N VAL A 148 -28.10 -13.36 11.58
CA VAL A 148 -27.40 -13.40 10.29
C VAL A 148 -26.09 -12.62 10.37
N VAL A 149 -25.11 -13.07 9.60
CA VAL A 149 -23.82 -12.41 9.43
C VAL A 149 -23.78 -11.68 8.09
N ILE A 150 -23.29 -10.45 8.08
CA ILE A 150 -23.22 -9.62 6.87
C ILE A 150 -21.77 -9.20 6.66
N LEU A 151 -21.22 -9.56 5.50
CA LEU A 151 -19.84 -9.28 5.12
C LEU A 151 -19.85 -8.44 3.84
N ILE A 152 -19.18 -7.29 3.86
CA ILE A 152 -19.10 -6.39 2.71
C ILE A 152 -17.62 -6.17 2.40
N ASP A 153 -17.16 -6.74 1.30
CA ASP A 153 -15.77 -6.62 0.81
C ASP A 153 -15.66 -5.54 -0.27
N GLU A 154 -14.48 -4.90 -0.33
CA GLU A 154 -14.13 -3.77 -1.21
C GLU A 154 -15.28 -2.74 -1.34
N TYR A 155 -15.92 -2.42 -0.20
CA TYR A 155 -17.17 -1.65 -0.15
C TYR A 155 -17.07 -0.29 -0.85
N ASP A 156 -15.88 0.27 -0.93
CA ASP A 156 -15.58 1.57 -1.48
C ASP A 156 -15.32 1.53 -2.98
N SER A 157 -15.14 0.36 -3.60
CA SER A 157 -14.71 0.24 -5.00
C SER A 157 -15.57 1.04 -5.99
N PRO A 158 -16.91 0.92 -6.05
CA PRO A 158 -17.75 1.74 -6.93
C PRO A 158 -17.65 3.25 -6.67
N LEU A 159 -17.52 3.64 -5.40
CA LEU A 159 -17.42 5.05 -5.00
C LEU A 159 -16.05 5.65 -5.33
N GLN A 160 -14.98 4.86 -5.20
CA GLN A 160 -13.63 5.24 -5.63
C GLN A 160 -13.59 5.48 -7.14
N HIS A 161 -14.17 4.58 -7.94
CA HIS A 161 -14.09 4.68 -9.40
C HIS A 161 -14.99 5.79 -9.94
N SER A 162 -16.19 5.98 -9.37
CA SER A 162 -17.11 7.06 -9.72
C SER A 162 -16.68 8.42 -9.15
N TRP A 163 -15.69 8.51 -8.26
CA TRP A 163 -15.25 9.77 -7.67
C TRP A 163 -14.87 10.82 -8.73
N LYS A 164 -15.34 12.06 -8.53
CA LYS A 164 -15.21 13.19 -9.48
C LYS A 164 -15.81 12.93 -10.88
N THR A 165 -16.73 11.97 -11.02
CA THR A 165 -17.51 11.76 -12.25
C THR A 165 -18.97 12.21 -12.06
N PRO A 166 -19.70 12.52 -13.16
CA PRO A 166 -21.14 12.84 -13.08
C PRO A 166 -22.00 11.75 -12.42
N GLN A 167 -21.54 10.49 -12.44
CA GLN A 167 -22.25 9.33 -11.93
C GLN A 167 -22.15 9.17 -10.40
N HIS A 168 -21.24 9.90 -9.74
CA HIS A 168 -20.92 9.69 -8.33
C HIS A 168 -22.12 9.81 -7.41
N GLU A 169 -22.89 10.88 -7.56
CA GLU A 169 -24.06 11.19 -6.73
C GLU A 169 -25.12 10.08 -6.83
N ALA A 170 -25.39 9.62 -8.05
CA ALA A 170 -26.35 8.53 -8.29
C ALA A 170 -25.87 7.18 -7.71
N CYS A 171 -24.58 6.88 -7.80
CA CYS A 171 -24.00 5.69 -7.15
C CYS A 171 -24.10 5.78 -5.62
N ARG A 172 -23.82 6.96 -5.06
CA ARG A 172 -23.91 7.24 -3.63
C ARG A 172 -25.33 7.04 -3.10
N ASP A 173 -26.34 7.45 -3.85
CA ASP A 173 -27.74 7.32 -3.44
C ASP A 173 -28.20 5.85 -3.43
N ILE A 174 -27.72 5.01 -4.36
CA ILE A 174 -27.95 3.55 -4.33
C ILE A 174 -27.32 2.93 -3.07
N TYR A 175 -26.09 3.32 -2.74
CA TYR A 175 -25.43 2.87 -1.50
C TYR A 175 -26.24 3.25 -0.27
N ARG A 176 -26.73 4.49 -0.20
CA ARG A 176 -27.54 4.98 0.91
C ARG A 176 -28.85 4.20 1.01
N GLU A 177 -29.52 3.92 -0.11
CA GLU A 177 -30.72 3.09 -0.14
C GLU A 177 -30.46 1.72 0.48
N VAL A 178 -29.44 1.00 0.00
CA VAL A 178 -29.18 -0.40 0.40
C VAL A 178 -28.63 -0.51 1.81
N PHE A 179 -27.56 0.21 2.13
CA PHE A 179 -26.85 0.01 3.39
C PHE A 179 -27.51 0.70 4.58
N SER A 180 -28.48 1.59 4.36
CA SER A 180 -29.27 2.16 5.47
C SER A 180 -30.11 1.11 6.21
N VAL A 181 -30.45 0.01 5.52
CA VAL A 181 -31.19 -1.12 6.07
C VAL A 181 -30.52 -1.72 7.31
N LEU A 182 -29.19 -1.80 7.31
CA LEU A 182 -28.40 -2.48 8.34
C LEU A 182 -28.69 -1.93 9.74
N LYS A 183 -28.89 -0.61 9.88
CA LYS A 183 -29.24 -0.01 11.19
C LYS A 183 -30.58 -0.53 11.72
N ALA A 184 -31.57 -0.68 10.85
CA ALA A 184 -32.93 -1.03 11.23
C ALA A 184 -33.12 -2.53 11.49
N GLN A 185 -32.16 -3.37 11.06
CA GLN A 185 -32.23 -4.82 11.21
C GLN A 185 -31.35 -5.36 12.36
N ASP A 186 -30.89 -4.52 13.29
CA ASP A 186 -30.02 -4.90 14.44
C ASP A 186 -30.48 -6.16 15.20
N LYS A 187 -31.80 -6.36 15.33
CA LYS A 187 -32.40 -7.56 15.95
C LYS A 187 -31.99 -8.87 15.24
N TYR A 188 -31.86 -8.83 13.93
CA TYR A 188 -31.58 -9.99 13.07
C TYR A 188 -30.09 -10.19 12.80
N GLU A 189 -29.24 -9.23 13.19
CA GLU A 189 -27.82 -9.22 12.86
C GLU A 189 -26.94 -9.70 14.03
N LYS A 190 -26.06 -10.67 13.75
CA LYS A 190 -25.07 -11.18 14.69
C LYS A 190 -23.77 -10.38 14.59
N PHE A 191 -23.32 -10.16 13.36
CA PHE A 191 -22.02 -9.60 13.05
C PHE A 191 -22.08 -8.94 11.68
N VAL A 192 -21.62 -7.70 11.60
CA VAL A 192 -21.49 -6.94 10.36
C VAL A 192 -20.04 -6.51 10.22
N PHE A 193 -19.41 -6.89 9.12
CA PHE A 193 -18.03 -6.54 8.82
C PHE A 193 -17.92 -5.91 7.45
N ILE A 194 -17.34 -4.72 7.42
CA ILE A 194 -17.18 -3.91 6.22
C ILE A 194 -15.69 -3.63 6.06
N THR A 195 -15.16 -3.90 4.89
CA THR A 195 -13.75 -3.65 4.60
C THR A 195 -13.54 -3.02 3.24
N GLY A 196 -12.46 -2.26 3.13
CA GLY A 196 -12.12 -1.46 1.97
C GLY A 196 -10.78 -0.76 2.16
N ILE A 197 -10.53 0.24 1.33
CA ILE A 197 -9.30 1.04 1.38
C ILE A 197 -9.64 2.43 1.90
N THR A 198 -10.58 3.09 1.23
CA THR A 198 -10.92 4.49 1.39
C THR A 198 -12.24 4.62 2.11
N LYS A 199 -12.28 5.49 3.11
CA LYS A 199 -13.51 5.80 3.82
C LYS A 199 -14.34 6.79 2.99
N PHE A 200 -15.62 6.49 2.74
CA PHE A 200 -16.61 7.44 2.21
C PHE A 200 -17.71 7.68 3.26
N THR A 201 -17.75 8.87 3.88
CA THR A 201 -18.76 9.20 4.91
C THR A 201 -20.06 9.76 4.32
N GLN A 202 -20.00 10.28 3.09
CA GLN A 202 -21.13 10.89 2.38
C GLN A 202 -22.28 9.92 2.01
N ILE A 203 -22.03 8.61 1.98
CA ILE A 203 -23.10 7.60 1.85
C ILE A 203 -23.97 7.49 3.11
N SER A 204 -23.66 8.28 4.13
CA SER A 204 -24.27 8.22 5.45
C SER A 204 -24.11 6.86 6.12
N LEU A 205 -23.29 5.93 5.61
CA LEU A 205 -23.06 4.63 6.26
C LEU A 205 -22.57 4.82 7.71
N PHE A 206 -21.65 5.76 7.92
CA PHE A 206 -21.08 6.06 9.23
C PHE A 206 -21.98 6.92 10.14
N SER A 207 -22.97 7.62 9.58
CA SER A 207 -23.99 8.38 10.34
C SER A 207 -25.31 7.63 10.49
N VAL A 208 -25.55 6.61 9.67
CA VAL A 208 -26.68 5.70 9.76
C VAL A 208 -26.32 4.58 10.73
N LEU A 209 -25.14 3.98 10.60
CA LEU A 209 -24.58 3.06 11.58
C LEU A 209 -23.83 3.84 12.68
N ASN A 210 -24.58 4.48 13.57
CA ASN A 210 -24.03 5.19 14.75
C ASN A 210 -23.12 4.31 15.64
N ASN A 211 -23.15 2.99 15.45
CA ASN A 211 -22.38 2.01 16.21
C ASN A 211 -21.26 1.35 15.39
N LEU A 212 -20.98 1.82 14.17
CA LEU A 212 -19.90 1.27 13.34
C LEU A 212 -18.54 1.60 13.96
N SER A 213 -17.87 0.57 14.49
CA SER A 213 -16.56 0.73 15.08
C SER A 213 -15.49 0.66 14.01
N ASN A 214 -14.73 1.74 13.83
CA ASN A 214 -13.51 1.70 13.05
C ASN A 214 -12.43 0.97 13.84
N ILE A 215 -12.24 -0.32 13.59
CA ILE A 215 -11.25 -1.14 14.27
C ILE A 215 -9.84 -1.00 13.65
N SER A 216 -9.68 -0.16 12.63
CA SER A 216 -8.44 -0.06 11.87
C SER A 216 -7.25 0.41 12.71
N PHE A 217 -7.51 1.21 13.74
CA PHE A 217 -6.51 1.82 14.62
C PHE A 217 -6.38 1.13 15.98
N ASN A 218 -7.23 0.14 16.24
CA ASN A 218 -7.23 -0.60 17.48
C ASN A 218 -5.98 -1.50 17.56
N PRO A 219 -5.22 -1.45 18.67
CA PRO A 219 -3.98 -2.21 18.80
C PRO A 219 -4.19 -3.72 18.71
N GLU A 220 -5.31 -4.25 19.22
CA GLU A 220 -5.62 -5.68 19.20
C GLU A 220 -5.86 -6.24 17.79
N TYR A 221 -6.16 -5.38 16.82
CA TYR A 221 -6.39 -5.75 15.41
C TYR A 221 -5.29 -5.21 14.47
N ALA A 222 -4.22 -4.62 15.00
CA ALA A 222 -3.14 -4.06 14.21
C ALA A 222 -2.55 -5.09 13.23
N ALA A 223 -2.25 -6.28 13.76
CA ALA A 223 -1.72 -7.41 13.00
C ALA A 223 -2.79 -8.32 12.36
N LEU A 224 -4.08 -7.95 12.36
CA LEU A 224 -5.14 -8.79 11.77
C LEU A 224 -4.93 -9.04 10.26
N CYS A 225 -4.33 -8.07 9.57
CA CYS A 225 -3.96 -8.14 8.15
C CYS A 225 -2.48 -7.79 8.00
N GLY A 226 -1.79 -8.47 7.08
CA GLY A 226 -0.33 -8.39 6.91
C GLY A 226 0.43 -9.45 7.72
N ILE A 227 1.76 -9.40 7.68
CA ILE A 227 2.63 -10.39 8.32
C ILE A 227 3.58 -9.67 9.27
N THR A 228 3.67 -10.08 10.53
CA THR A 228 4.66 -9.52 11.46
C THR A 228 6.03 -10.16 11.25
N LYS A 229 7.08 -9.56 11.80
CA LYS A 229 8.43 -10.16 11.78
C LYS A 229 8.46 -11.52 12.48
N GLU A 230 7.73 -11.69 13.58
CA GLU A 230 7.64 -12.96 14.30
C GLU A 230 6.97 -14.04 13.43
N GLU A 231 5.93 -13.68 12.70
CA GLU A 231 5.24 -14.57 11.76
C GLU A 231 6.13 -14.92 10.55
N LEU A 232 6.88 -13.95 10.02
CA LEU A 232 7.89 -14.18 8.99
C LEU A 232 8.90 -15.25 9.43
N LEU A 233 9.46 -15.08 10.64
CA LEU A 233 10.45 -16.00 11.19
C LEU A 233 9.84 -17.37 11.50
N ARG A 234 8.64 -17.41 12.08
CA ARG A 234 7.95 -18.67 12.43
C ARG A 234 7.57 -19.47 11.20
N ASP A 235 6.93 -18.83 10.22
CA ASP A 235 6.23 -19.55 9.17
C ASP A 235 7.06 -19.68 7.88
N PHE A 236 7.95 -18.72 7.58
CA PHE A 236 8.66 -18.62 6.29
C PHE A 236 10.18 -18.84 6.37
N THR A 237 10.72 -19.34 7.50
CA THR A 237 12.17 -19.59 7.65
C THR A 237 12.79 -20.36 6.47
N PRO A 238 12.20 -21.46 5.96
CA PRO A 238 12.72 -22.16 4.78
C PRO A 238 12.86 -21.28 3.53
N GLU A 239 11.86 -20.45 3.22
CA GLU A 239 11.86 -19.59 2.03
C GLU A 239 12.84 -18.42 2.20
N VAL A 240 12.95 -17.87 3.40
CA VAL A 240 13.99 -16.86 3.72
C VAL A 240 15.38 -17.45 3.52
N LYS A 241 15.64 -18.68 3.99
CA LYS A 241 16.92 -19.37 3.77
C LYS A 241 17.21 -19.59 2.27
N ARG A 242 16.19 -19.92 1.49
CA ARG A 242 16.32 -20.08 0.03
C ARG A 242 16.65 -18.75 -0.64
N LEU A 243 15.97 -17.67 -0.27
CA LEU A 243 16.27 -16.31 -0.72
C LEU A 243 17.71 -15.93 -0.38
N ALA A 244 18.14 -16.18 0.86
CA ALA A 244 19.49 -15.89 1.33
C ALA A 244 20.55 -16.64 0.51
N ALA A 245 20.38 -17.95 0.33
CA ALA A 245 21.31 -18.78 -0.43
C ALA A 245 21.44 -18.34 -1.90
N LYS A 246 20.33 -17.95 -2.54
CA LYS A 246 20.34 -17.49 -3.94
C LYS A 246 21.08 -16.15 -4.14
N ASN A 247 21.11 -15.30 -3.11
CA ASN A 247 21.73 -13.98 -3.18
C ASN A 247 23.08 -13.90 -2.44
N GLU A 248 23.62 -15.03 -2.00
CA GLU A 248 24.86 -15.11 -1.21
C GLU A 248 24.81 -14.27 0.09
N TRP A 249 23.63 -14.20 0.70
CA TRP A 249 23.38 -13.50 1.96
C TRP A 249 23.38 -14.47 3.14
N THR A 250 23.74 -13.95 4.31
CA THR A 250 23.36 -14.57 5.58
C THR A 250 21.85 -14.51 5.79
N PHE A 251 21.32 -15.31 6.71
CA PHE A 251 19.90 -15.28 7.05
C PHE A 251 19.47 -13.90 7.57
N ASP A 252 20.28 -13.28 8.41
CA ASP A 252 20.01 -11.95 8.97
C ASP A 252 20.07 -10.85 7.91
N GLU A 253 20.99 -10.94 6.95
CA GLU A 253 21.03 -10.03 5.79
C GLU A 253 19.75 -10.20 4.94
N ALA A 254 19.27 -11.42 4.69
CA ALA A 254 18.02 -11.63 3.95
C ALA A 254 16.80 -11.03 4.67
N ILE A 255 16.71 -11.19 6.00
CA ILE A 255 15.67 -10.55 6.81
C ILE A 255 15.78 -9.01 6.73
N ALA A 256 16.98 -8.44 6.86
CA ALA A 256 17.18 -7.01 6.76
C ALA A 256 16.79 -6.44 5.38
N GLN A 257 17.07 -7.17 4.30
CA GLN A 257 16.67 -6.81 2.95
C GLN A 257 15.14 -6.87 2.77
N LEU A 258 14.49 -7.96 3.21
CA LEU A 258 13.03 -8.07 3.19
C LEU A 258 12.38 -6.95 4.01
N THR A 259 12.93 -6.63 5.18
CA THR A 259 12.46 -5.56 6.06
C THR A 259 12.52 -4.21 5.33
N THR A 260 13.67 -3.92 4.71
CA THR A 260 13.87 -2.66 3.98
C THR A 260 12.92 -2.52 2.79
N PHE A 261 12.62 -3.62 2.10
CA PHE A 261 11.79 -3.60 0.89
C PHE A 261 10.28 -3.60 1.18
N TYR A 262 9.82 -4.36 2.16
CA TYR A 262 8.39 -4.72 2.27
C TYR A 262 7.75 -4.46 3.63
N ASP A 263 8.53 -4.12 4.66
CA ASP A 263 8.04 -3.83 6.02
C ASP A 263 7.72 -2.34 6.21
N GLY A 264 7.49 -1.91 7.45
CA GLY A 264 7.42 -0.51 7.85
C GLY A 264 6.01 0.04 7.90
N TYR A 265 4.98 -0.80 7.76
CA TYR A 265 3.59 -0.39 7.94
C TYR A 265 3.15 -0.49 9.40
N HIS A 266 2.56 0.58 9.90
CA HIS A 266 1.92 0.65 11.20
C HIS A 266 0.46 1.09 11.07
N PHE A 267 -0.41 0.45 11.84
CA PHE A 267 -1.86 0.73 11.82
C PHE A 267 -2.39 1.27 13.14
N SER A 268 -1.64 1.15 14.25
CA SER A 268 -2.02 1.68 15.56
C SER A 268 -0.83 2.39 16.19
N HIS A 269 -1.07 3.59 16.72
CA HIS A 269 -0.04 4.35 17.41
C HIS A 269 0.27 3.81 18.81
N GLU A 270 -0.62 2.99 19.39
CA GLU A 270 -0.45 2.48 20.76
C GLU A 270 0.62 1.37 20.84
N ASN A 271 0.65 0.47 19.86
CA ASN A 271 1.58 -0.66 19.86
C ASN A 271 2.59 -0.67 18.71
N MET A 272 2.38 0.13 17.66
CA MET A 272 3.32 0.30 16.53
C MET A 272 3.92 -1.03 16.05
N VAL A 273 3.08 -2.05 15.88
CA VAL A 273 3.53 -3.37 15.38
C VAL A 273 4.01 -3.21 13.93
N ASP A 274 5.25 -3.61 13.65
CA ASP A 274 5.80 -3.67 12.30
C ASP A 274 5.08 -4.73 11.45
N ILE A 275 4.52 -4.30 10.32
CA ILE A 275 3.77 -5.15 9.40
C ILE A 275 4.37 -5.13 8.00
N PHE A 276 4.70 -6.31 7.50
CA PHE A 276 5.04 -6.53 6.11
C PHE A 276 3.80 -6.52 5.22
N ASN A 277 3.92 -5.94 4.02
CA ASN A 277 2.95 -6.17 2.96
C ASN A 277 2.96 -7.66 2.58
N PRO A 278 1.85 -8.41 2.78
CA PRO A 278 1.87 -9.85 2.62
C PRO A 278 2.00 -10.27 1.17
N PHE A 279 1.42 -9.53 0.22
CA PHE A 279 1.54 -9.86 -1.20
C PHE A 279 2.97 -9.70 -1.70
N SER A 280 3.60 -8.54 -1.44
CA SER A 280 4.98 -8.30 -1.86
C SER A 280 5.94 -9.28 -1.21
N LEU A 281 5.79 -9.53 0.11
CA LEU A 281 6.61 -10.49 0.84
C LEU A 281 6.47 -11.92 0.29
N VAL A 282 5.25 -12.42 0.12
CA VAL A 282 5.00 -13.79 -0.35
C VAL A 282 5.49 -13.97 -1.80
N ASN A 283 5.32 -12.97 -2.67
CA ASN A 283 5.89 -13.01 -4.02
C ASN A 283 7.42 -13.02 -3.99
N ALA A 284 8.05 -12.17 -3.18
CA ALA A 284 9.51 -12.12 -3.09
C ALA A 284 10.11 -13.43 -2.60
N LEU A 285 9.46 -14.08 -1.63
CA LEU A 285 9.84 -15.39 -1.12
C LEU A 285 9.62 -16.50 -2.17
N SER A 286 8.51 -16.46 -2.89
CA SER A 286 8.21 -17.38 -4.00
C SER A 286 9.27 -17.28 -5.11
N ASP A 287 9.50 -16.07 -5.60
CA ASP A 287 10.48 -15.78 -6.67
C ASP A 287 11.93 -15.93 -6.21
N SER A 288 12.14 -15.93 -4.88
CA SER A 288 13.46 -15.80 -4.25
C SER A 288 14.21 -14.59 -4.83
N SER A 289 13.54 -13.43 -4.89
CA SER A 289 14.06 -12.20 -5.49
C SER A 289 13.30 -11.00 -4.94
N LEU A 290 14.00 -9.88 -4.73
CA LEU A 290 13.38 -8.60 -4.38
C LEU A 290 13.00 -7.88 -5.67
N LYS A 291 11.71 -7.55 -5.81
CA LYS A 291 11.15 -6.80 -6.93
C LYS A 291 10.09 -5.82 -6.44
N ASN A 292 9.70 -4.90 -7.31
CA ASN A 292 8.53 -4.06 -7.11
C ASN A 292 7.27 -4.82 -7.55
N TYR A 293 6.53 -5.32 -6.58
CA TYR A 293 5.23 -5.95 -6.76
C TYR A 293 4.11 -4.90 -6.62
N TRP A 294 4.33 -3.80 -5.90
CA TRP A 294 3.36 -2.72 -5.64
C TRP A 294 2.81 -2.01 -6.89
N ALA A 295 3.69 -1.70 -7.86
CA ALA A 295 3.36 -0.89 -9.05
C ALA A 295 2.29 -1.52 -9.95
N SER A 296 2.09 -2.85 -9.88
CA SER A 296 1.03 -3.56 -10.61
C SER A 296 -0.38 -3.41 -10.00
N SER A 297 -0.54 -2.58 -8.95
CA SER A 297 -1.82 -2.41 -8.27
C SER A 297 -2.70 -1.32 -8.92
N GLY A 298 -4.02 -1.56 -8.98
CA GLY A 298 -5.00 -0.60 -9.51
C GLY A 298 -5.17 0.68 -8.68
N ALA A 299 -4.55 0.80 -7.49
CA ALA A 299 -4.56 2.05 -6.73
C ALA A 299 -3.72 3.15 -7.41
N THR A 300 -2.66 2.76 -8.13
CA THR A 300 -1.77 3.68 -8.85
C THR A 300 -2.53 4.53 -9.87
N SER A 301 -3.49 3.95 -10.58
CA SER A 301 -4.27 4.68 -11.60
C SER A 301 -5.27 5.68 -11.01
N LEU A 302 -5.60 5.55 -9.72
CA LEU A 302 -6.53 6.45 -9.02
C LEU A 302 -5.82 7.63 -8.37
N LEU A 303 -4.50 7.57 -8.14
CA LEU A 303 -3.74 8.64 -7.48
C LEU A 303 -4.02 10.04 -8.07
N PRO A 304 -4.02 10.26 -9.41
CA PRO A 304 -4.27 11.58 -9.98
C PRO A 304 -5.68 12.13 -9.69
N LYS A 305 -6.65 11.29 -9.28
CA LYS A 305 -7.99 11.76 -8.89
C LYS A 305 -8.01 12.36 -7.48
N PHE A 306 -7.11 11.93 -6.60
CA PHE A 306 -7.12 12.22 -5.17
C PHE A 306 -5.91 13.03 -4.68
N VAL A 307 -4.83 13.05 -5.45
CA VAL A 307 -3.57 13.71 -5.12
C VAL A 307 -3.22 14.69 -6.23
N ASP A 308 -3.36 15.98 -5.92
CA ASP A 308 -2.95 17.06 -6.80
C ASP A 308 -1.47 17.40 -6.54
N ASP A 309 -0.74 17.77 -7.60
CA ASP A 309 0.65 18.24 -7.57
C ASP A 309 1.63 17.27 -6.87
N MET A 310 1.40 15.97 -7.01
CA MET A 310 2.18 14.90 -6.38
C MET A 310 3.68 15.00 -6.67
N GLU A 311 4.03 15.49 -7.86
CA GLU A 311 5.40 15.63 -8.33
C GLU A 311 6.25 16.61 -7.52
N ILE A 312 5.63 17.58 -6.85
CA ILE A 312 6.33 18.58 -6.02
C ILE A 312 6.15 18.28 -4.53
N ARG A 313 5.00 17.70 -4.17
CA ARG A 313 4.66 17.39 -2.77
C ARG A 313 5.22 16.06 -2.27
N LEU A 314 5.91 15.29 -3.11
CA LEU A 314 6.38 13.95 -2.73
C LEU A 314 7.28 13.96 -1.49
N ASN A 315 8.18 14.95 -1.38
CA ASN A 315 9.04 15.10 -0.20
C ASN A 315 8.23 15.53 1.04
N ASP A 316 7.21 16.38 0.86
CA ASP A 316 6.33 16.80 1.96
C ASP A 316 5.54 15.60 2.52
N PHE A 317 5.14 14.66 1.66
CA PHE A 317 4.42 13.46 2.07
C PHE A 317 5.25 12.52 2.94
N ASP A 318 6.57 12.39 2.70
CA ASP A 318 7.48 11.55 3.50
C ASP A 318 7.67 12.08 4.94
N HIS A 319 7.25 13.32 5.20
CA HIS A 319 7.28 14.00 6.51
C HIS A 319 5.98 14.77 6.81
N SER A 320 4.84 14.14 6.53
CA SER A 320 3.52 14.75 6.70
C SER A 320 2.89 14.43 8.06
N ALA A 321 1.81 15.14 8.40
CA ALA A 321 1.09 14.93 9.65
C ALA A 321 -0.42 15.08 9.45
N LEU A 322 -1.21 14.33 10.24
CA LEU A 322 -2.67 14.43 10.28
C LEU A 322 -3.18 14.41 11.72
N LEU A 323 -4.18 15.23 12.01
CA LEU A 323 -4.91 15.14 13.28
C LEU A 323 -5.61 13.78 13.40
N GLY A 324 -5.63 13.22 14.61
CA GLY A 324 -6.30 11.94 14.89
C GLY A 324 -7.78 11.97 14.54
N THR A 325 -8.45 13.09 14.81
CA THR A 325 -9.83 13.32 14.40
C THR A 325 -10.02 13.26 12.88
N THR A 326 -9.04 13.68 12.09
CA THR A 326 -9.10 13.59 10.62
C THR A 326 -8.85 12.16 10.14
N ILE A 327 -7.73 11.54 10.53
CA ILE A 327 -7.32 10.24 9.99
C ILE A 327 -8.26 9.09 10.41
N GLU A 328 -8.83 9.16 11.62
CA GLU A 328 -9.68 8.10 12.16
C GLU A 328 -11.16 8.26 11.77
N THR A 329 -11.62 9.51 11.57
CA THR A 329 -13.05 9.81 11.42
C THR A 329 -13.46 10.37 10.06
N SER A 330 -12.59 11.12 9.37
CA SER A 330 -12.93 11.77 8.10
C SER A 330 -12.93 10.80 6.92
N ASP A 331 -13.63 11.19 5.85
CA ASP A 331 -13.48 10.56 4.53
C ASP A 331 -12.46 11.29 3.67
N VAL A 332 -12.26 10.76 2.46
CA VAL A 332 -11.35 11.31 1.46
C VAL A 332 -11.63 12.77 1.09
N THR A 333 -12.84 13.29 1.35
CA THR A 333 -13.15 14.70 1.10
C THR A 333 -12.72 15.63 2.23
N GLY A 334 -12.70 15.13 3.47
CA GLY A 334 -12.31 15.90 4.65
C GLY A 334 -10.81 15.84 4.98
N GLY A 335 -10.10 14.78 4.57
CA GLY A 335 -8.70 14.56 4.97
C GLY A 335 -7.64 14.83 3.90
N GLY A 336 -8.02 15.22 2.69
CA GLY A 336 -7.08 15.58 1.62
C GLY A 336 -6.24 14.42 1.11
N SER A 337 -5.13 14.76 0.43
CA SER A 337 -4.23 13.81 -0.24
C SER A 337 -3.52 12.88 0.74
N GLU A 338 -3.09 13.40 1.88
CA GLU A 338 -2.39 12.68 2.94
C GLU A 338 -3.24 11.53 3.49
N LEU A 339 -4.54 11.78 3.70
CA LEU A 339 -5.45 10.73 4.17
C LEU A 339 -5.62 9.63 3.12
N PHE A 340 -5.79 10.02 1.85
CA PHE A 340 -5.91 9.03 0.76
C PHE A 340 -4.64 8.20 0.62
N LEU A 341 -3.46 8.85 0.67
CA LEU A 341 -2.17 8.17 0.57
C LEU A 341 -1.94 7.21 1.74
N TYR A 342 -2.34 7.56 2.97
CA TYR A 342 -2.33 6.63 4.10
C TYR A 342 -3.26 5.43 3.87
N GLN A 343 -4.52 5.71 3.52
CA GLN A 343 -5.55 4.68 3.31
C GLN A 343 -5.16 3.69 2.19
N SER A 344 -4.58 4.20 1.11
CA SER A 344 -4.12 3.41 -0.03
C SER A 344 -2.75 2.74 0.16
N GLY A 345 -2.05 3.02 1.27
CA GLY A 345 -0.79 2.37 1.67
C GLY A 345 0.48 2.99 1.09
N TYR A 346 0.39 4.22 0.58
CA TYR A 346 1.55 5.02 0.18
C TYR A 346 2.21 5.74 1.36
N LEU A 347 1.42 6.01 2.41
CA LEU A 347 1.90 6.51 3.69
C LEU A 347 1.53 5.55 4.81
N THR A 348 2.27 5.65 5.92
CA THR A 348 2.04 4.89 7.14
C THR A 348 2.37 5.72 8.37
N ILE A 349 1.94 5.27 9.54
CA ILE A 349 2.23 5.94 10.80
C ILE A 349 3.72 5.78 11.11
N LYS A 350 4.40 6.89 11.37
CA LYS A 350 5.80 6.97 11.82
C LYS A 350 5.91 7.45 13.27
N GLY A 351 4.84 8.03 13.82
CA GLY A 351 4.77 8.45 15.21
C GLY A 351 3.43 9.09 15.56
N TYR A 352 3.26 9.42 16.83
CA TYR A 352 2.06 10.08 17.33
C TYR A 352 2.41 11.02 18.47
N MET A 353 1.98 12.28 18.38
CA MET A 353 2.26 13.32 19.37
C MET A 353 1.05 14.22 19.53
N ASN A 354 0.56 14.39 20.76
CA ASN A 354 -0.49 15.36 21.12
C ASN A 354 -1.73 15.31 20.21
N GLY A 355 -2.27 14.12 19.93
CA GLY A 355 -3.44 13.99 19.05
C GLY A 355 -3.14 14.05 17.55
N THR A 356 -1.86 14.09 17.16
CA THR A 356 -1.41 14.20 15.76
C THR A 356 -0.58 12.99 15.37
N TYR A 357 -0.94 12.35 14.26
CA TYR A 357 -0.17 11.29 13.63
C TYR A 357 0.90 11.89 12.72
N LEU A 358 2.12 11.40 12.86
CA LEU A 358 3.22 11.64 11.93
C LEU A 358 3.20 10.53 10.88
N LEU A 359 3.28 10.91 9.61
CA LEU A 359 3.18 10.01 8.47
C LEU A 359 4.45 10.08 7.61
N GLY A 360 4.74 8.98 6.93
CA GLY A 360 5.84 8.91 5.97
C GLY A 360 5.73 7.66 5.09
N ILE A 361 6.62 7.54 4.13
CA ILE A 361 6.62 6.41 3.18
C ILE A 361 7.03 5.13 3.94
N PRO A 362 6.33 4.00 3.77
CA PRO A 362 6.58 2.79 4.57
C PRO A 362 7.95 2.18 4.30
N ASN A 363 8.30 1.97 3.02
CA ASN A 363 9.47 1.20 2.60
C ASN A 363 9.98 1.60 1.22
N PHE A 364 11.06 0.93 0.81
CA PHE A 364 11.72 1.14 -0.47
C PHE A 364 10.81 0.85 -1.67
N GLU A 365 10.00 -0.22 -1.63
CA GLU A 365 9.12 -0.59 -2.74
C GLU A 365 8.12 0.54 -3.06
N VAL A 366 7.47 1.07 -2.03
CA VAL A 366 6.50 2.17 -2.18
C VAL A 366 7.20 3.46 -2.60
N LYS A 367 8.39 3.76 -2.06
CA LYS A 367 9.17 4.94 -2.45
C LYS A 367 9.52 4.90 -3.93
N GLN A 368 10.01 3.76 -4.43
CA GLN A 368 10.30 3.56 -5.84
C GLN A 368 9.02 3.78 -6.68
N ALA A 369 7.92 3.12 -6.32
CA ALA A 369 6.67 3.22 -7.06
C ALA A 369 6.15 4.67 -7.17
N LEU A 370 6.18 5.45 -6.08
CA LEU A 370 5.76 6.85 -6.11
C LEU A 370 6.64 7.70 -7.03
N ASN A 371 7.96 7.50 -6.99
CA ASN A 371 8.90 8.22 -7.85
C ASN A 371 8.71 7.86 -9.34
N GLU A 372 8.43 6.60 -9.66
CA GLU A 372 8.10 6.16 -11.03
C GLU A 372 6.84 6.87 -11.56
N ILE A 373 5.83 7.10 -10.70
CA ILE A 373 4.57 7.73 -11.10
C ILE A 373 4.75 9.22 -11.39
N VAL A 374 5.54 9.94 -10.57
CA VAL A 374 5.71 11.40 -10.72
C VAL A 374 6.74 11.79 -11.77
N LEU A 375 7.69 10.91 -12.09
CA LEU A 375 8.80 11.24 -12.98
C LEU A 375 8.36 11.75 -14.37
N PRO A 376 7.36 11.17 -15.06
CA PRO A 376 6.89 11.71 -16.35
C PRO A 376 6.35 13.14 -16.24
N ALA A 377 5.71 13.48 -15.11
CA ALA A 377 5.18 14.82 -14.87
C ALA A 377 6.32 15.85 -14.64
N LEU A 378 7.37 15.48 -13.90
CA LEU A 378 8.55 16.34 -13.69
C LEU A 378 9.36 16.56 -14.97
N SER A 379 9.51 15.51 -15.77
CA SER A 379 10.30 15.55 -17.01
C SER A 379 9.51 16.03 -18.23
N MET A 380 8.19 16.26 -18.11
CA MET A 380 7.27 16.61 -19.20
C MET A 380 7.42 15.73 -20.46
N ARG A 381 7.71 14.43 -20.26
CA ARG A 381 7.92 13.45 -21.33
C ARG A 381 6.88 12.35 -21.27
N LYS A 382 6.58 11.75 -22.43
CA LYS A 382 5.74 10.55 -22.45
C LYS A 382 6.50 9.41 -21.79
N SER A 383 5.82 8.59 -21.00
CA SER A 383 6.43 7.49 -20.25
C SER A 383 7.28 6.56 -21.13
N ASN A 384 6.89 6.34 -22.38
CA ASN A 384 7.62 5.47 -23.31
C ASN A 384 8.97 6.02 -23.78
N ASP A 385 9.16 7.35 -23.76
CA ASP A 385 10.39 8.00 -24.25
C ASP A 385 11.53 7.95 -23.21
N ILE A 386 11.20 7.66 -21.95
CA ILE A 386 12.12 7.72 -20.79
C ILE A 386 12.62 6.32 -20.39
N GLN A 387 11.80 5.28 -20.59
CA GLN A 387 12.04 3.93 -20.07
C GLN A 387 13.40 3.35 -20.49
N SER A 388 13.79 3.47 -21.76
CA SER A 388 15.08 2.96 -22.24
C SER A 388 16.25 3.67 -21.57
N SER A 389 16.19 4.99 -21.44
CA SER A 389 17.25 5.79 -20.81
C SER A 389 17.37 5.49 -19.30
N GLN A 390 16.25 5.24 -18.61
CA GLN A 390 16.23 4.81 -17.21
C GLN A 390 16.86 3.44 -17.02
N ALA A 391 16.48 2.47 -17.85
CA ALA A 391 17.01 1.11 -17.78
C ALA A 391 18.54 1.09 -18.01
N PHE A 392 19.01 1.85 -19.01
CA PHE A 392 20.45 1.98 -19.25
C PHE A 392 21.17 2.73 -18.13
N LEU A 393 20.56 3.78 -17.56
CA LEU A 393 21.15 4.47 -16.40
C LEU A 393 21.35 3.51 -15.22
N ASN A 394 20.32 2.73 -14.87
CA ASN A 394 20.43 1.72 -13.80
C ASN A 394 21.55 0.71 -14.08
N LEU A 395 21.61 0.18 -15.31
CA LEU A 395 22.65 -0.77 -15.72
C LEU A 395 24.05 -0.17 -15.60
N TYR A 396 24.25 1.03 -16.14
CA TYR A 396 25.57 1.66 -16.16
C TYR A 396 26.05 2.06 -14.76
N LEU A 397 25.16 2.48 -13.86
CA LEU A 397 25.50 2.70 -12.45
C LEU A 397 25.86 1.39 -11.75
N ASN A 398 25.12 0.29 -11.96
CA ASN A 398 25.51 -0.99 -11.35
C ASN A 398 26.83 -1.56 -11.91
N MET A 399 27.26 -1.13 -13.11
CA MET A 399 28.54 -1.51 -13.72
C MET A 399 29.69 -0.53 -13.46
N GLY A 400 29.43 0.63 -12.85
CA GLY A 400 30.43 1.69 -12.69
C GLY A 400 30.85 2.38 -14.00
N LYS A 401 30.02 2.30 -15.05
CA LYS A 401 30.28 2.91 -16.37
C LYS A 401 29.86 4.38 -16.39
N LEU A 402 30.68 5.24 -15.77
CA LEU A 402 30.37 6.65 -15.57
C LEU A 402 30.13 7.43 -16.89
N PRO A 403 30.94 7.31 -17.96
CA PRO A 403 30.71 8.08 -19.18
C PRO A 403 29.35 7.79 -19.83
N GLU A 404 28.92 6.54 -19.84
CA GLU A 404 27.63 6.10 -20.37
C GLU A 404 26.46 6.46 -19.45
N ALA A 405 26.63 6.30 -18.13
CA ALA A 405 25.65 6.74 -17.14
C ALA A 405 25.38 8.25 -17.27
N MET A 406 26.43 9.06 -17.47
CA MET A 406 26.28 10.50 -17.70
C MET A 406 25.42 10.81 -18.92
N LYS A 407 25.63 10.09 -20.04
CA LYS A 407 24.85 10.31 -21.26
C LYS A 407 23.37 10.01 -21.05
N CYS A 408 23.06 8.92 -20.34
CA CYS A 408 21.69 8.60 -19.97
C CYS A 408 21.10 9.68 -19.06
N LEU A 409 21.84 10.11 -18.04
CA LEU A 409 21.36 11.14 -17.10
C LEU A 409 21.15 12.49 -17.79
N LYS A 410 22.09 12.93 -18.63
CA LYS A 410 21.96 14.10 -19.52
C LYS A 410 20.70 14.00 -20.36
N ALA A 411 20.45 12.85 -20.99
CA ALA A 411 19.25 12.64 -21.80
C ALA A 411 17.96 12.72 -20.96
N LEU A 412 17.96 12.23 -19.72
CA LEU A 412 16.78 12.23 -18.83
C LEU A 412 16.43 13.63 -18.30
N ILE A 413 17.43 14.50 -18.13
CA ILE A 413 17.24 15.87 -17.62
C ILE A 413 17.42 16.95 -18.69
N ALA A 414 17.65 16.56 -19.95
CA ALA A 414 17.63 17.49 -21.07
C ALA A 414 16.23 18.05 -21.26
N ASP A 415 16.13 19.36 -21.47
CA ASP A 415 14.87 20.08 -21.63
C ASP A 415 13.93 19.98 -20.42
N VAL A 416 14.45 20.04 -19.18
CA VAL A 416 13.59 20.40 -18.02
C VAL A 416 13.12 21.83 -18.25
N PRO A 417 11.86 22.06 -18.65
CA PRO A 417 11.51 23.38 -19.15
C PRO A 417 11.50 24.35 -17.98
N TYR A 418 12.21 25.46 -18.15
CA TYR A 418 12.15 26.66 -17.29
C TYR A 418 10.69 27.09 -16.98
N SER A 419 9.73 26.64 -17.80
CA SER A 419 8.30 26.95 -17.78
C SER A 419 7.41 26.01 -16.96
N ASN A 420 7.94 25.02 -16.23
CA ASN A 420 7.09 24.31 -15.27
C ASN A 420 6.72 25.30 -14.15
N LYS A 421 5.61 26.03 -14.33
CA LYS A 421 5.15 27.13 -13.47
C LYS A 421 5.12 26.75 -11.99
N LYS A 422 4.92 25.45 -11.70
CA LYS A 422 4.88 24.91 -10.35
C LYS A 422 6.26 24.81 -9.68
N LEU A 423 7.32 24.62 -10.47
CA LEU A 423 8.71 24.59 -9.99
C LEU A 423 9.34 25.99 -9.96
N ALA A 424 8.74 27.00 -10.60
CA ALA A 424 9.31 28.33 -10.79
C ALA A 424 9.71 29.05 -9.48
N SER A 425 9.06 28.72 -8.36
CA SER A 425 9.34 29.29 -7.03
C SER A 425 10.55 28.69 -6.31
N MET A 426 11.06 27.53 -6.75
CA MET A 426 12.21 26.87 -6.13
C MET A 426 13.54 27.46 -6.61
N ASP A 427 14.61 27.26 -5.84
CA ASP A 427 15.96 27.55 -6.34
C ASP A 427 16.37 26.55 -7.44
N MET A 428 17.23 26.96 -8.39
CA MET A 428 17.65 26.08 -9.49
C MET A 428 18.36 24.81 -9.00
N GLU A 429 19.21 24.93 -7.97
CA GLU A 429 19.93 23.78 -7.42
C GLU A 429 18.95 22.81 -6.72
N GLU A 430 17.98 23.35 -5.99
CA GLU A 430 16.92 22.57 -5.35
C GLU A 430 16.05 21.82 -6.37
N ARG A 431 15.71 22.47 -7.50
CA ARG A 431 14.99 21.84 -8.61
C ARG A 431 15.76 20.64 -9.17
N TYR A 432 17.05 20.80 -9.44
CA TYR A 432 17.86 19.70 -9.94
C TYR A 432 18.02 18.59 -8.90
N ARG A 433 18.20 18.93 -7.62
CA ARG A 433 18.26 17.94 -6.54
C ARG A 433 16.99 17.10 -6.49
N LEU A 434 15.81 17.73 -6.58
CA LEU A 434 14.52 17.05 -6.65
C LEU A 434 14.48 16.10 -7.86
N ILE A 435 14.74 16.60 -9.07
CA ILE A 435 14.65 15.80 -10.31
C ILE A 435 15.62 14.61 -10.30
N LEU A 436 16.88 14.85 -9.93
CA LEU A 436 17.90 13.80 -9.85
C LEU A 436 17.50 12.75 -8.81
N SER A 437 17.05 13.18 -7.62
CA SER A 437 16.62 12.25 -6.59
C SER A 437 15.42 11.41 -7.05
N THR A 438 14.47 12.00 -7.76
CA THR A 438 13.32 11.26 -8.32
C THR A 438 13.75 10.26 -9.37
N ILE A 439 14.66 10.64 -10.29
CA ILE A 439 15.20 9.71 -11.30
C ILE A 439 15.88 8.52 -10.62
N PHE A 440 16.78 8.78 -9.67
CA PHE A 440 17.53 7.71 -9.00
C PHE A 440 16.61 6.80 -8.17
N ASN A 441 15.64 7.36 -7.43
CA ASN A 441 14.65 6.55 -6.71
C ASN A 441 13.79 5.72 -7.70
N ALA A 442 13.35 6.31 -8.80
CA ALA A 442 12.50 5.63 -9.80
C ALA A 442 13.22 4.46 -10.49
N ILE A 443 14.53 4.54 -10.70
CA ILE A 443 15.31 3.43 -11.27
C ILE A 443 15.76 2.39 -10.21
N GLY A 444 15.30 2.52 -8.97
CA GLY A 444 15.59 1.57 -7.90
C GLY A 444 16.94 1.77 -7.21
N CYS A 445 17.51 2.98 -7.21
CA CYS A 445 18.62 3.32 -6.32
C CYS A 445 18.07 3.76 -4.95
N ARG A 446 18.83 3.49 -3.87
CA ARG A 446 18.55 4.10 -2.57
C ARG A 446 19.19 5.49 -2.55
N VAL A 447 18.36 6.51 -2.32
CA VAL A 447 18.79 7.90 -2.37
C VAL A 447 18.62 8.56 -1.01
N GLU A 448 19.64 9.27 -0.57
CA GLU A 448 19.62 10.17 0.58
C GLU A 448 20.05 11.56 0.11
N VAL A 449 19.19 12.56 0.32
CA VAL A 449 19.47 13.95 -0.06
C VAL A 449 19.90 14.74 1.16
N GLU A 450 20.76 15.74 0.96
CA GLU A 450 21.24 16.65 2.02
C GLU A 450 21.79 15.91 3.26
N LYS A 451 22.53 14.82 3.04
CA LYS A 451 23.08 13.99 4.11
C LYS A 451 24.08 14.78 4.96
N MET A 452 23.73 14.99 6.23
CA MET A 452 24.57 15.65 7.20
C MET A 452 25.67 14.72 7.70
N ILE A 453 26.91 15.20 7.69
CA ILE A 453 28.08 14.53 8.26
C ILE A 453 28.86 15.52 9.14
N ALA A 454 29.81 15.02 9.93
CA ALA A 454 30.57 15.86 10.86
C ALA A 454 31.33 17.01 10.16
N THR A 455 31.74 16.82 8.92
CA THR A 455 32.56 17.76 8.17
C THR A 455 31.75 18.69 7.26
N GLY A 456 30.47 18.41 7.00
CA GLY A 456 29.63 19.17 6.07
C GLY A 456 28.32 18.49 5.71
N ARG A 457 27.77 18.83 4.54
CA ARG A 457 26.49 18.32 4.03
C ARG A 457 26.68 17.87 2.59
N ILE A 458 26.46 16.58 2.34
CA ILE A 458 26.53 15.99 1.01
C ILE A 458 25.20 16.26 0.32
N ASP A 459 25.22 16.76 -0.91
CA ASP A 459 23.98 17.02 -1.65
C ASP A 459 23.16 15.76 -1.89
N MET A 460 23.80 14.68 -2.32
CA MET A 460 23.12 13.42 -2.59
C MET A 460 24.04 12.21 -2.46
N VAL A 461 23.54 11.17 -1.81
CA VAL A 461 24.13 9.84 -1.80
C VAL A 461 23.21 8.90 -2.56
N VAL A 462 23.73 8.25 -3.58
CA VAL A 462 23.00 7.30 -4.42
C VAL A 462 23.65 5.93 -4.30
N GLU A 463 22.93 4.98 -3.74
CA GLU A 463 23.42 3.62 -3.52
C GLU A 463 22.78 2.64 -4.51
N THR A 464 23.63 1.82 -5.12
CA THR A 464 23.23 0.65 -5.90
C THR A 464 23.62 -0.63 -5.17
N SER A 465 23.40 -1.79 -5.81
CA SER A 465 23.83 -3.07 -5.28
C SER A 465 25.37 -3.21 -5.19
N THR A 466 26.11 -2.44 -5.98
CA THR A 466 27.56 -2.59 -6.18
C THR A 466 28.37 -1.33 -5.87
N PHE A 467 27.75 -0.15 -5.96
CA PHE A 467 28.42 1.15 -5.80
C PHE A 467 27.67 2.07 -4.83
N ILE A 468 28.43 2.97 -4.20
CA ILE A 468 27.92 4.15 -3.49
C ILE A 468 28.44 5.37 -4.22
N TYR A 469 27.54 6.21 -4.72
CA TYR A 469 27.87 7.46 -5.36
C TYR A 469 27.63 8.62 -4.38
N VAL A 470 28.66 9.43 -4.18
CA VAL A 470 28.62 10.64 -3.34
C VAL A 470 28.66 11.85 -4.25
N LEU A 471 27.53 12.53 -4.44
CA LEU A 471 27.38 13.60 -5.41
C LEU A 471 27.41 14.97 -4.69
N GLU A 472 28.15 15.90 -5.27
CA GLU A 472 28.07 17.34 -4.97
C GLU A 472 27.60 18.08 -6.22
N LEU A 473 26.56 18.90 -6.08
CA LEU A 473 25.91 19.62 -7.18
C LEU A 473 26.37 21.08 -7.17
N LYS A 474 26.76 21.60 -8.33
CA LYS A 474 27.02 23.03 -8.53
C LYS A 474 26.43 23.53 -9.83
N LEU A 475 25.87 24.74 -9.79
CA LEU A 475 25.49 25.47 -11.00
C LEU A 475 26.73 26.00 -11.72
N SER A 476 26.69 26.10 -13.05
CA SER A 476 27.78 26.66 -13.87
C SER A 476 28.17 28.08 -13.44
N ASN A 477 27.21 28.89 -12.99
CA ASN A 477 27.48 30.24 -12.48
C ASN A 477 28.05 30.28 -11.05
N ASN A 478 28.19 29.12 -10.39
CA ASN A 478 28.71 28.95 -9.04
C ASN A 478 29.95 28.04 -9.00
N GLY A 479 30.81 28.15 -10.02
CA GLY A 479 32.11 27.46 -10.09
C GLY A 479 32.08 26.04 -10.64
N GLY A 480 30.90 25.50 -10.98
CA GLY A 480 30.74 24.25 -11.73
C GLY A 480 31.47 23.04 -11.13
N VAL A 481 31.97 22.16 -12.02
CA VAL A 481 32.63 20.90 -11.61
C VAL A 481 33.82 21.11 -10.68
N ASP A 482 34.63 22.16 -10.90
CA ASP A 482 35.85 22.36 -10.11
C ASP A 482 35.54 22.76 -8.66
N ALA A 483 34.57 23.65 -8.45
CA ALA A 483 34.11 24.03 -7.11
C ALA A 483 33.49 22.83 -6.36
N ALA A 484 32.71 22.00 -7.06
CA ALA A 484 32.15 20.77 -6.50
C ALA A 484 33.25 19.79 -6.08
N ALA A 485 34.27 19.60 -6.93
CA ALA A 485 35.39 18.70 -6.65
C ALA A 485 36.25 19.18 -5.47
N GLU A 486 36.51 20.49 -5.37
CA GLU A 486 37.22 21.08 -4.22
C GLU A 486 36.43 20.88 -2.93
N GLN A 487 35.12 21.07 -2.94
CA GLN A 487 34.27 20.90 -1.77
C GLN A 487 34.27 19.43 -1.29
N ILE A 488 34.13 18.47 -2.20
CA ILE A 488 34.20 17.03 -1.89
C ILE A 488 35.53 16.70 -1.18
N LYS A 489 36.65 17.18 -1.70
CA LYS A 489 37.99 16.92 -1.14
C LYS A 489 38.17 17.58 0.22
N ALA A 490 37.85 18.87 0.32
CA ALA A 490 38.00 19.65 1.54
C ALA A 490 37.16 19.10 2.70
N LYS A 491 35.98 18.55 2.37
CA LYS A 491 35.01 18.06 3.34
C LYS A 491 35.06 16.54 3.54
N GLN A 492 35.91 15.83 2.80
CA GLN A 492 36.12 14.38 2.90
C GLN A 492 34.81 13.58 2.81
N TYR A 493 33.95 13.92 1.85
CA TYR A 493 32.60 13.34 1.75
C TYR A 493 32.56 11.81 1.53
N ALA A 494 33.62 11.21 1.00
CA ALA A 494 33.71 9.76 0.84
C ALA A 494 34.09 9.01 2.13
N GLU A 495 34.61 9.70 3.15
CA GLU A 495 35.14 9.07 4.38
C GLU A 495 34.13 8.17 5.10
N PRO A 496 32.85 8.58 5.30
CA PRO A 496 31.87 7.78 6.03
C PRO A 496 31.57 6.41 5.40
N PHE A 497 31.92 6.22 4.13
CA PHE A 497 31.54 5.04 3.34
C PHE A 497 32.70 4.06 3.13
N LYS A 498 33.93 4.38 3.59
CA LYS A 498 35.13 3.54 3.33
C LYS A 498 35.07 2.12 3.89
N ALA A 499 34.25 1.90 4.93
CA ALA A 499 34.07 0.58 5.54
C ALA A 499 32.98 -0.26 4.84
N ASP A 500 32.26 0.31 3.86
CA ASP A 500 31.24 -0.42 3.10
C ASP A 500 31.91 -1.42 2.14
N LYS A 501 31.24 -2.55 1.88
CA LYS A 501 31.71 -3.57 0.95
C LYS A 501 31.62 -3.11 -0.52
N ARG A 502 30.76 -2.12 -0.80
CA ARG A 502 30.53 -1.53 -2.13
C ARG A 502 31.64 -0.54 -2.47
N LYS A 503 31.85 -0.32 -3.77
CA LYS A 503 32.83 0.67 -4.24
C LYS A 503 32.25 2.08 -4.12
N VAL A 504 32.99 2.98 -3.46
CA VAL A 504 32.60 4.38 -3.29
C VAL A 504 33.19 5.23 -4.41
N ILE A 505 32.35 6.02 -5.09
CA ILE A 505 32.74 6.94 -6.16
C ILE A 505 32.20 8.33 -5.80
N ALA A 506 33.08 9.32 -5.68
CA ALA A 506 32.66 10.71 -5.47
C ALA A 506 32.57 11.44 -6.81
N LEU A 507 31.45 12.11 -7.05
CA LEU A 507 31.12 12.78 -8.31
C LEU A 507 30.85 14.26 -8.07
N ALA A 508 31.69 15.11 -8.67
CA ALA A 508 31.42 16.53 -8.85
C ALA A 508 30.49 16.69 -10.06
N VAL A 509 29.33 17.34 -9.89
CA VAL A 509 28.29 17.46 -10.91
C VAL A 509 28.03 18.92 -11.22
N GLU A 510 28.13 19.31 -12.50
CA GLU A 510 27.82 20.65 -12.97
C GLU A 510 26.49 20.72 -13.72
N LEU A 511 25.66 21.68 -13.33
CA LEU A 511 24.31 21.87 -13.81
C LEU A 511 24.16 23.25 -14.45
N ASP A 512 23.41 23.32 -15.56
CA ASP A 512 23.16 24.58 -16.27
C ASP A 512 22.20 25.47 -15.47
N ASP A 513 22.58 26.73 -15.27
CA ASP A 513 21.83 27.71 -14.48
C ASP A 513 20.57 28.23 -15.17
N LEU A 514 20.43 27.97 -16.48
CA LEU A 514 19.27 28.35 -17.30
C LEU A 514 18.30 27.18 -17.53
N GLY A 515 18.53 26.02 -16.91
CA GLY A 515 17.63 24.86 -16.99
C GLY A 515 17.88 23.91 -18.16
N LYS A 516 19.04 23.98 -18.82
CA LYS A 516 19.37 23.05 -19.93
C LYS A 516 19.79 21.65 -19.48
N GLY A 517 19.86 21.39 -18.17
CA GLY A 517 20.16 20.08 -17.62
C GLY A 517 21.61 19.94 -17.13
N LEU A 518 22.12 18.70 -17.24
CA LEU A 518 23.44 18.31 -16.78
C LEU A 518 24.50 18.75 -17.80
N VAL A 519 25.45 19.59 -17.37
CA VAL A 519 26.54 20.09 -18.22
C VAL A 519 27.68 19.08 -18.25
N ASP A 520 28.17 18.66 -17.08
CA ASP A 520 29.23 17.67 -16.96
C ASP A 520 29.25 17.01 -15.58
N TRP A 521 30.01 15.93 -15.44
CA TRP A 521 30.38 15.40 -14.13
C TRP A 521 31.83 14.87 -14.12
N LYS A 522 32.45 14.78 -12.94
CA LYS A 522 33.84 14.35 -12.80
C LYS A 522 34.03 13.52 -11.54
N GLU A 523 34.73 12.40 -11.66
CA GLU A 523 35.18 11.61 -10.53
C GLU A 523 36.32 12.32 -9.78
N VAL A 524 36.26 12.32 -8.44
CA VAL A 524 37.06 13.21 -7.56
C VAL A 524 38.15 12.49 -6.79
#